data_AF-A0A0B6XYG8-F1
#
_entry.id   AF-A0A0B6XYG8-F1
#
_cell.length_a   1.000
_cell.length_b   1.000
_cell.length_c   1.000
_cell.angle_alpha   90.00
_cell.angle_beta   90.00
_cell.angle_gamma   90.00
#
_symmetry.space_group_name_H-M   'P 1'
#
loop_
_entity.id
_entity.type
_entity.pdbx_description
1 polymer ?
#
loop_
_entity_poly.entity_id
_entity_poly.type
_entity_poly.pdbx_seq_one_letter_code
_entity_poly.pdbx_strand_id
1 'polypeptide(L)'
;KDISRPLSDLEKYPAVKINISKGFSFANVDTEYQFEEQRSRFFQGHETRDDYMEGREGMDLINMDFKEIILAFRDPNTLPWYISQISFWVSSVLLLSWPLRTIMEFQTAHL
;
A
#
# COMPACT_ATOMS: atom_id res chain seq x y z
N LYS A 1 11.68 15.66 -9.83
CA LYS A 1 10.55 16.62 -9.87
C LYS A 1 9.43 15.98 -9.08
N ASP A 2 8.92 16.63 -8.03
CA ASP A 2 7.81 16.09 -7.26
C ASP A 2 6.56 16.05 -8.16
N ILE A 3 6.00 14.86 -8.34
CA ILE A 3 4.80 14.60 -9.16
C ILE A 3 3.57 14.38 -8.28
N SER A 4 3.70 14.53 -6.96
CA SER A 4 2.60 14.33 -6.03
C SER A 4 1.48 15.35 -6.26
N ARG A 5 0.23 14.89 -6.16
CA ARG A 5 -0.94 15.77 -6.17
C ARG A 5 -0.99 16.52 -4.83
N PRO A 6 -1.43 17.80 -4.81
CA PRO A 6 -1.60 18.51 -3.56
C PRO A 6 -2.62 17.79 -2.68
N LEU A 7 -2.15 17.25 -1.55
CA LEU A 7 -2.98 16.59 -0.55
C LEU A 7 -3.82 17.65 0.17
N SER A 8 -5.09 17.76 -0.21
CA SER A 8 -6.07 18.65 0.41
C SER A 8 -7.05 17.82 1.26
N ASP A 9 -7.66 18.44 2.26
CA ASP A 9 -8.71 17.84 3.11
C ASP A 9 -8.30 16.72 4.08
N LEU A 10 -7.01 16.45 4.26
CA LEU A 10 -6.53 15.49 5.27
C LEU A 10 -6.97 15.85 6.70
N GLU A 11 -7.09 17.14 7.00
CA GLU A 11 -7.47 17.61 8.34
C GLU A 11 -8.91 17.22 8.73
N LYS A 12 -9.76 16.86 7.76
CA LYS A 12 -11.16 16.48 8.00
C LYS A 12 -11.30 15.06 8.57
N TYR A 13 -10.26 14.24 8.45
CA TYR A 13 -10.30 12.84 8.86
C TYR A 13 -9.41 12.59 10.09
N PRO A 14 -9.89 11.86 11.10
CA PRO A 14 -9.11 11.53 12.29
C PRO A 14 -8.01 10.47 12.02
N ALA A 15 -8.16 9.68 10.95
CA ALA A 15 -7.21 8.66 10.53
C ALA A 15 -6.97 8.73 9.01
N VAL A 16 -5.72 8.51 8.62
CA VAL A 16 -5.26 8.52 7.22
C VAL A 16 -4.50 7.23 6.96
N LYS A 17 -4.94 6.48 5.96
CA LYS A 17 -4.23 5.30 5.43
C LYS A 17 -3.37 5.73 4.25
N ILE A 18 -2.06 5.62 4.40
CA ILE A 18 -1.05 5.93 3.40
C ILE A 18 -0.59 4.62 2.77
N ASN A 19 -0.72 4.50 1.45
CA ASN A 19 -0.22 3.37 0.68
C ASN A 19 1.02 3.80 -0.08
N ILE A 20 2.17 3.22 0.26
CA ILE A 20 3.44 3.53 -0.38
C ILE A 20 3.78 2.42 -1.38
N SER A 21 3.78 2.76 -2.66
CA SER A 21 4.24 1.89 -3.74
C SER A 21 5.71 2.11 -4.05
N LYS A 22 6.42 1.03 -4.38
CA LYS A 22 7.81 1.10 -4.85
C LYS A 22 7.79 1.20 -6.39
N GLY A 23 8.66 2.03 -6.98
CA GLY A 23 8.85 2.10 -8.43
C GLY A 23 10.31 2.36 -8.81
N PHE A 24 10.66 2.11 -10.07
CA PHE A 24 11.94 2.55 -10.64
C PHE A 24 11.81 3.96 -11.20
N SER A 25 12.86 4.76 -11.06
CA SER A 25 12.95 6.09 -11.66
C SER A 25 14.28 6.18 -12.40
N PHE A 26 14.21 6.46 -13.70
CA PHE A 26 15.38 6.51 -14.58
C PHE A 26 15.80 7.95 -14.83
N ALA A 27 17.09 8.17 -15.08
CA ALA A 27 17.62 9.52 -15.34
C ALA A 27 17.29 10.00 -16.77
N ASN A 28 17.10 9.08 -17.70
CA ASN A 28 16.84 9.33 -19.12
C ASN A 28 16.05 8.17 -19.74
N VAL A 29 15.32 8.47 -20.82
CA VAL A 29 14.45 7.50 -21.52
C VAL A 29 15.25 6.33 -22.12
N ASP A 30 16.51 6.57 -22.53
CA ASP A 30 17.36 5.51 -23.07
C ASP A 30 17.68 4.42 -22.03
N THR A 31 17.89 4.79 -20.76
CA THR A 31 18.17 3.79 -19.70
C THR A 31 16.91 3.04 -19.29
N GLU A 32 15.76 3.72 -19.29
CA GLU A 32 14.45 3.09 -19.10
C GLU A 32 14.19 2.04 -20.19
N TYR A 33 14.40 2.41 -21.46
CA TYR A 33 14.22 1.50 -22.59
C TYR A 33 15.15 0.27 -22.49
N GLN A 34 16.44 0.48 -22.19
CA GLN A 34 17.39 -0.62 -22.02
C GLN A 34 17.00 -1.55 -20.87
N PHE A 35 16.52 -1.00 -19.76
CA PHE A 35 16.03 -1.78 -18.63
C PHE A 35 14.82 -2.64 -19.03
N GLU A 36 13.82 -2.05 -19.69
CA GLU A 36 12.63 -2.79 -20.13
C GLU A 36 12.98 -3.87 -21.15
N GLU A 37 13.90 -3.61 -22.08
CA GLU A 37 14.36 -4.58 -23.06
C GLU A 37 15.04 -5.79 -22.38
N GLN A 38 15.93 -5.54 -21.42
CA GLN A 38 16.58 -6.61 -20.65
C GLN A 38 15.56 -7.43 -19.87
N ARG A 39 14.60 -6.76 -19.22
CA ARG A 39 13.52 -7.41 -18.47
C ARG A 39 12.67 -8.28 -19.38
N SER A 40 12.24 -7.76 -20.53
CA SER A 40 11.45 -8.51 -21.52
C SER A 40 12.19 -9.75 -22.03
N ARG A 41 13.47 -9.62 -22.36
CA ARG A 41 14.30 -10.76 -22.81
C ARG A 41 14.46 -11.82 -21.73
N PHE A 42 14.62 -11.40 -20.47
CA PHE A 42 14.70 -12.32 -19.33
C PHE A 42 13.42 -13.15 -19.20
N PHE A 43 12.25 -12.52 -19.18
CA PHE A 43 10.99 -13.23 -19.04
C PHE A 43 10.70 -14.13 -20.25
N GLN A 44 10.81 -13.61 -21.48
CA GLN A 44 10.53 -14.39 -22.69
C GLN A 44 11.45 -15.63 -22.82
N GLY A 45 12.71 -15.51 -22.41
CA GLY A 45 13.66 -16.63 -22.45
C GLY A 45 13.37 -17.75 -21.43
N HIS A 46 12.64 -17.46 -20.35
CA HIS A 46 12.36 -18.41 -19.28
C HIS A 46 10.91 -18.88 -19.24
N GLU A 47 9.95 -18.06 -19.67
CA GLU A 47 8.51 -18.37 -19.68
C GLU A 47 8.19 -19.64 -20.48
N THR A 48 8.86 -19.83 -21.62
CA THR A 48 8.61 -20.99 -22.50
C THR A 48 9.28 -22.29 -22.06
N ARG A 49 10.06 -22.28 -20.96
CA ARG A 49 10.84 -23.45 -20.53
C ARG A 49 10.10 -24.37 -19.55
N ASP A 50 9.01 -23.91 -18.95
CA ASP A 50 8.27 -24.67 -17.95
C ASP A 50 6.79 -24.23 -17.90
N ASP A 51 5.87 -25.14 -18.23
CA ASP A 51 4.42 -24.92 -18.26
C ASP A 51 3.84 -24.57 -16.87
N TYR A 52 4.61 -24.76 -15.79
CA TYR A 52 4.19 -24.51 -14.41
C TYR A 52 4.91 -23.34 -13.73
N MET A 53 5.72 -22.56 -14.45
CA MET A 53 6.39 -21.42 -13.83
C MET A 53 5.42 -20.28 -13.52
N GLU A 54 5.26 -19.98 -12.21
CA GLU A 54 4.59 -18.76 -11.74
C GLU A 54 5.62 -17.66 -11.54
N GLY A 55 5.65 -16.68 -12.44
CA GLY A 55 6.49 -15.50 -12.30
C GLY A 55 5.99 -14.58 -11.19
N ARG A 56 6.82 -14.31 -10.18
CA ARG A 56 6.57 -13.26 -9.18
C ARG A 56 7.62 -12.18 -9.32
N GLU A 57 7.20 -11.02 -9.82
CA GLU A 57 8.01 -9.81 -9.80
C GLU A 57 7.85 -9.13 -8.45
N GLY A 58 8.95 -8.88 -7.75
CA GLY A 58 8.98 -8.22 -6.46
C GLY A 58 10.10 -7.19 -6.40
N MET A 59 9.87 -6.11 -5.66
CA MET A 59 10.89 -5.11 -5.38
C MET A 59 11.13 -5.04 -3.89
N ASP A 60 12.24 -5.61 -3.43
CA ASP A 60 12.63 -5.60 -2.03
C ASP A 60 13.76 -4.61 -1.78
N LEU A 61 13.64 -3.88 -0.68
CA LEU A 61 14.68 -2.99 -0.19
C LEU A 61 15.59 -3.82 0.73
N ILE A 62 16.83 -3.99 0.31
CA ILE A 62 17.80 -4.81 1.05
C ILE A 62 17.98 -4.23 2.47
N ASN A 63 17.88 -5.09 3.48
CA ASN A 63 18.00 -4.75 4.91
C ASN A 63 16.91 -3.80 5.45
N MET A 64 15.74 -3.71 4.81
CA MET A 64 14.64 -2.87 5.28
C MET A 64 13.32 -3.64 5.32
N ASP A 65 12.64 -3.63 6.47
CA ASP A 65 11.24 -4.04 6.56
C ASP A 65 10.37 -2.88 6.05
N PHE A 66 10.00 -2.96 4.78
CA PHE A 66 9.20 -1.92 4.14
C PHE A 66 7.71 -2.16 4.38
N LYS A 67 7.09 -1.25 5.12
CA LYS A 67 5.63 -1.26 5.34
C LYS A 67 4.93 -0.48 4.23
N GLU A 68 4.29 -1.21 3.32
CA GLU A 68 3.51 -0.64 2.21
C GLU A 68 2.30 0.16 2.69
N ILE A 69 1.73 -0.23 3.84
CA ILE A 69 0.54 0.42 4.40
C ILE A 69 0.89 1.01 5.75
N ILE A 70 0.72 2.33 5.88
CA ILE A 70 0.92 3.08 7.10
C ILE A 70 -0.38 3.75 7.50
N LEU A 71 -0.78 3.60 8.77
CA LEU A 71 -1.90 4.34 9.36
C LEU A 71 -1.34 5.51 10.17
N ALA A 72 -1.68 6.72 9.75
CA ALA A 72 -1.37 7.95 10.47
C ALA A 72 -2.63 8.45 11.18
N PHE A 73 -2.47 8.88 12.43
CA PHE A 73 -3.55 9.45 13.25
C PHE A 73 -3.24 10.90 13.54
N ARG A 74 -4.28 11.74 13.55
CA ARG A 74 -4.15 13.17 13.85
C ARG A 74 -3.60 13.41 15.26
N ASP A 75 -4.12 12.67 16.23
CA ASP A 75 -3.75 12.79 17.65
C ASP A 75 -3.29 11.43 18.19
N PRO A 76 -1.99 11.26 18.53
CA PRO A 76 -1.45 10.00 19.05
C PRO A 76 -2.07 9.57 20.39
N ASN A 77 -2.58 10.53 21.16
CA ASN A 77 -3.12 10.30 22.52
C ASN A 77 -4.62 9.98 22.52
N THR A 78 -5.34 10.25 21.42
CA THR A 78 -6.78 9.99 21.31
C THR A 78 -7.03 9.10 20.11
N LEU A 79 -6.81 7.79 20.30
CA LEU A 79 -7.17 6.80 19.29
C LEU A 79 -8.71 6.83 19.10
N PRO A 80 -9.21 6.96 17.87
CA PRO A 80 -10.65 6.96 17.62
C PRO A 80 -11.30 5.68 18.17
N TRP A 81 -12.48 5.81 18.76
CA TRP A 81 -13.16 4.71 19.45
C TRP A 81 -13.36 3.47 18.56
N TYR A 82 -13.54 3.66 17.24
CA TYR A 82 -13.71 2.58 16.27
C TYR A 82 -12.43 1.79 15.96
N ILE A 83 -11.26 2.28 16.38
CA ILE A 83 -9.95 1.61 16.25
C ILE A 83 -9.54 0.90 17.55
N SER A 84 -10.20 1.24 18.66
CA SER A 84 -9.90 0.64 19.96
C SER A 84 -10.13 -0.89 19.96
N GLN A 85 -9.24 -1.61 20.63
CA GLN A 85 -9.38 -3.06 20.82
C GLN A 85 -10.71 -3.42 21.48
N ILE A 86 -11.23 -2.58 22.39
CA ILE A 86 -12.50 -2.84 23.08
C ILE A 86 -13.67 -2.81 22.10
N SER A 87 -13.72 -1.84 21.19
CA SER A 87 -14.83 -1.73 20.23
C SER A 87 -14.82 -2.88 19.22
N PHE A 88 -13.63 -3.37 18.85
CA PHE A 88 -13.47 -4.59 18.07
C PHE A 88 -14.06 -5.81 18.78
N TRP A 89 -13.70 -6.04 20.05
CA TRP A 89 -14.21 -7.19 20.80
C TRP A 89 -15.72 -7.11 21.02
N VAL A 90 -16.25 -5.94 21.37
CA VAL A 90 -17.70 -5.74 21.51
C VAL A 90 -18.41 -6.04 20.19
N SER A 91 -17.91 -5.52 19.07
CA SER A 91 -18.52 -5.77 17.75
C SER A 91 -18.40 -7.24 17.34
N SER A 92 -17.30 -7.91 17.67
CA SER A 92 -17.07 -9.33 17.41
C SER A 92 -18.06 -10.20 18.19
N VAL A 93 -18.25 -9.94 19.49
CA VAL A 93 -19.23 -10.63 20.33
C VAL A 93 -20.65 -10.40 19.84
N LEU A 94 -20.95 -9.20 19.34
CA LEU A 94 -22.25 -8.86 18.76
C LEU A 94 -22.43 -9.34 17.31
N LEU A 95 -21.45 -10.06 16.72
CA LEU A 95 -21.43 -10.48 15.32
C LEU A 95 -21.54 -9.31 14.31
N LEU A 96 -21.24 -8.09 14.75
CA LEU A 96 -21.25 -6.84 13.97
C LEU A 96 -19.85 -6.45 13.48
N SER A 97 -18.97 -7.42 13.25
CA SER A 97 -17.61 -7.17 12.75
C SER A 97 -17.61 -6.51 11.36
N TRP A 98 -18.54 -6.89 10.49
CA TRP A 98 -18.65 -6.35 9.13
C TRP A 98 -19.15 -4.88 9.09
N PRO A 99 -20.22 -4.51 9.82
CA PRO A 99 -20.62 -3.11 9.97
C PRO A 99 -19.53 -2.22 10.56
N LEU A 100 -18.81 -2.70 11.58
CA LEU A 100 -17.68 -1.95 12.16
C LEU A 100 -16.63 -1.64 11.08
N ARG A 101 -16.24 -2.65 10.29
CA ARG A 101 -15.27 -2.46 9.20
C ARG A 101 -15.73 -1.43 8.17
N THR A 102 -17.00 -1.43 7.83
CA THR A 102 -17.59 -0.46 6.91
C THR A 102 -17.46 0.97 7.47
N ILE A 103 -17.78 1.17 8.76
CA ILE A 103 -17.63 2.48 9.42
C ILE A 103 -16.16 2.92 9.45
N MET A 104 -15.23 2.00 9.71
CA MET A 104 -13.79 2.29 9.69
C MET A 104 -13.34 2.78 8.31
N GLU A 105 -13.80 2.14 7.23
CA GLU A 105 -13.48 2.51 5.85
C GLU A 105 -14.05 3.89 5.50
N PHE A 106 -15.23 4.26 5.99
CA PHE A 106 -15.80 5.60 5.77
C PHE A 106 -15.07 6.72 6.53
N GLN A 107 -14.53 6.44 7.73
CA GLN A 107 -13.85 7.45 8.54
C GLN A 107 -12.34 7.53 8.29
N THR A 108 -11.80 6.65 7.46
CA THR A 108 -10.38 6.64 7.11
C THR A 108 -10.18 7.27 5.74
N ALA A 109 -9.39 8.35 5.66
CA ALA A 109 -8.96 8.88 4.37
C ALA A 109 -7.94 7.92 3.73
N HIS A 110 -8.06 7.71 2.42
CA HIS A 110 -7.13 6.88 1.66
C HIS A 110 -6.20 7.76 0.82
N LEU A 111 -4.90 7.56 0.97
CA LEU A 111 -3.82 8.22 0.23
C LEU A 111 -2.87 7.22 -0.40
#